data_AF-A0A3D0FLW2-F1
#
_entry.id   AF-A0A3D0FLW2-F1
#
_cell.length_a   1.000
_cell.length_b   1.000
_cell.length_c   1.000
_cell.angle_alpha   90.00
_cell.angle_beta   90.00
_cell.angle_gamma   90.00
#
_symmetry.space_group_name_H-M   'P 1'
#
loop_
_entity.id
_entity.type
_entity.pdbx_description
1 polymer ?
#
loop_
_entity_poly.entity_id
_entity_poly.type
_entity_poly.pdbx_seq_one_letter_code
_entity_poly.pdbx_strand_id
1 'polypeptide(L)'
;MIIDQRACHLCLRVADAAAHGVMAPVSGMYLIYCDCRTKTKPGVLPIVAAVTVGETGDLIVGKHAIFYDRDGLDWDATITKVVDNPISIRQAFWSPYRRMAKWVEDLINKRAAEKDNKVMGDATTQLAATPAPAEGEAPKAAQPFDIAKFAGIFAAIGMALGMIGTALVSVAKGFVSLTWWQGILVVLGILLLISGPSMIMAWLKLRKRNLSPLLNANGWAVNAASIVNIPFGATLTDVAKFPLVKLKDPYAKKGLSLGAKIAITIAVIAVICCGLWLGNICYRMTQAEALRSPLFPKEQVEEPAEITAEEPAPAEEEVIPAEPETASES
;
A
#
# COMPACT_ATOMS: atom_id res chain seq x y z
N MET A 1 6.34 7.35 29.35
CA MET A 1 6.65 8.57 28.55
C MET A 1 5.36 9.12 27.97
N ILE A 2 5.13 10.43 28.02
CA ILE A 2 3.96 11.09 27.43
C ILE A 2 4.44 11.98 26.27
N ILE A 3 3.88 11.75 25.09
CA ILE A 3 4.18 12.49 23.87
C ILE A 3 2.97 12.49 22.95
N ASP A 4 2.64 13.65 22.36
CA ASP A 4 1.71 13.73 21.23
C ASP A 4 0.36 13.03 21.45
N GLN A 5 -0.31 13.36 22.58
CA GLN A 5 -1.57 12.74 23.01
C GLN A 5 -1.46 11.22 23.26
N ARG A 6 -0.27 10.70 23.53
CA ARG A 6 -0.02 9.28 23.80
C ARG A 6 0.78 9.11 25.08
N ALA A 7 0.44 8.08 25.85
CA ALA A 7 1.27 7.58 26.93
C ALA A 7 1.91 6.26 26.50
N CYS A 8 3.22 6.27 26.28
CA CYS A 8 4.03 5.09 25.99
C CYS A 8 4.53 4.49 27.31
N HIS A 9 4.10 3.26 27.60
CA HIS A 9 4.45 2.54 28.83
C HIS A 9 5.72 1.69 28.67
N LEU A 10 5.99 1.21 27.46
CA LEU A 10 7.21 0.47 27.17
C LEU A 10 8.37 1.44 26.91
N CYS A 11 9.10 1.75 27.97
CA CYS A 11 10.33 2.53 27.91
C CYS A 11 11.49 1.69 28.45
N LEU A 12 12.61 1.67 27.74
CA LEU A 12 13.84 1.01 28.18
C LEU A 12 14.96 2.05 28.27
N ARG A 13 15.83 1.90 29.27
CA ARG A 13 17.10 2.63 29.28
C ARG A 13 17.98 2.11 28.16
N VAL A 14 18.71 3.01 27.51
CA VAL A 14 19.67 2.67 26.45
C VAL A 14 21.07 2.69 27.07
N ALA A 15 21.74 1.54 27.13
CA ALA A 15 23.12 1.45 27.60
C ALA A 15 24.11 1.89 26.52
N ASP A 16 23.88 1.44 25.28
CA ASP A 16 24.70 1.76 24.12
C ASP A 16 23.82 2.17 22.92
N ALA A 17 23.94 3.41 22.47
CA ALA A 17 23.21 3.93 21.33
C ALA A 17 23.64 3.29 19.99
N ALA A 18 24.90 2.85 19.87
CA ALA A 18 25.43 2.25 18.65
C ALA A 18 24.86 0.85 18.41
N ALA A 19 24.92 -0.03 19.42
CA ALA A 19 24.30 -1.35 19.35
C ALA A 19 22.79 -1.27 19.08
N HIS A 20 22.09 -0.35 19.73
CA HIS A 20 20.68 -0.07 19.47
C HIS A 20 20.43 0.39 18.04
N GLY A 21 21.33 1.20 17.46
CA GLY A 21 21.25 1.63 16.07
C GLY A 21 21.20 0.49 15.05
N VAL A 22 21.89 -0.62 15.33
CA VAL A 22 21.94 -1.81 14.47
C VAL A 22 20.75 -2.74 14.71
N MET A 23 20.38 -2.95 15.98
CA MET A 23 19.37 -3.95 16.36
C MET A 23 17.92 -3.42 16.33
N ALA A 24 17.73 -2.11 16.44
CA ALA A 24 16.40 -1.50 16.47
C ALA A 24 15.53 -1.76 15.24
N PRO A 25 16.04 -1.70 13.99
CA PRO A 25 15.25 -2.02 12.81
C PRO A 25 14.75 -3.47 12.78
N VAL A 26 15.50 -4.40 13.38
CA VAL A 26 15.18 -5.83 13.44
C VAL A 26 14.00 -6.13 14.36
N SER A 27 13.80 -5.31 15.40
CA SER A 27 12.67 -5.44 16.35
C SER A 27 11.30 -5.34 15.69
N GLY A 28 11.20 -4.66 14.54
CA GLY A 28 9.94 -4.42 13.83
C GLY A 28 8.97 -3.46 14.54
N MET A 29 9.40 -2.85 15.65
CA MET A 29 8.61 -1.88 16.43
C MET A 29 8.92 -0.45 16.01
N TYR A 30 7.96 0.46 16.17
CA TYR A 30 8.22 1.90 16.01
C TYR A 30 8.85 2.42 17.29
N LEU A 31 10.06 2.97 17.19
CA LEU A 31 10.87 3.33 18.34
C LEU A 31 11.29 4.78 18.26
N ILE A 32 11.23 5.44 19.42
CA ILE A 32 11.69 6.81 19.59
C ILE A 32 12.80 6.79 20.62
N TYR A 33 13.98 7.24 20.22
CA TYR A 33 15.11 7.49 21.09
C TYR A 33 15.04 8.91 21.62
N CYS A 34 15.15 9.05 22.93
CA CYS A 34 15.10 10.33 23.60
C CYS A 34 16.26 10.47 24.57
N ASP A 35 16.79 11.68 24.64
CA ASP A 35 17.71 12.08 25.70
C ASP A 35 16.90 12.78 26.79
N CYS A 36 16.84 12.16 27.97
CA CYS A 36 16.15 12.71 29.13
C CYS A 36 17.11 13.54 29.96
N ARG A 37 16.72 14.78 30.26
CA ARG A 37 17.40 15.68 31.19
C ARG A 37 16.45 16.05 32.31
N THR A 38 16.95 16.11 33.54
CA THR A 38 16.18 16.57 34.69
C THR A 38 16.93 17.70 35.37
N LYS A 39 16.21 18.58 36.06
CA LYS A 39 16.82 19.66 36.87
C LYS A 39 17.35 19.12 38.21
N THR A 40 16.82 17.98 38.66
CA THR A 40 17.04 17.44 40.02
C THR A 40 18.34 16.64 40.14
N LYS A 41 18.79 16.01 39.05
CA LYS A 41 20.00 15.19 38.99
C LYS A 41 20.84 15.59 37.77
N PRO A 42 22.14 15.87 37.93
CA PRO A 42 23.01 16.13 36.79
C PRO A 42 23.25 14.82 36.03
N GLY A 43 22.86 14.79 34.75
CA GLY A 43 23.08 13.64 33.87
C GLY A 43 22.08 13.59 32.71
N VAL A 44 22.47 12.89 31.65
CA VAL A 44 21.58 12.55 30.53
C VAL A 44 21.21 11.09 30.67
N LEU A 45 19.92 10.79 30.71
CA LEU A 45 19.40 9.43 30.71
C LEU A 45 18.88 9.11 29.30
N PRO A 46 19.64 8.40 28.46
CA PRO A 46 19.15 7.99 27.15
C PRO A 46 18.12 6.87 27.33
N ILE A 47 16.95 7.05 26.74
CA ILE A 47 15.85 6.09 26.76
C ILE A 47 15.36 5.79 25.34
N VAL A 48 14.77 4.62 25.18
CA VAL A 48 14.01 4.24 24.00
C VAL A 48 12.58 3.95 24.42
N ALA A 49 11.63 4.62 23.77
CA ALA A 49 10.21 4.38 23.96
C ALA A 49 9.62 3.71 22.72
N ALA A 50 8.84 2.66 22.92
CA ALA A 50 8.15 1.99 21.84
C ALA A 50 6.73 2.54 21.68
N VAL A 51 6.41 2.96 20.46
CA VAL A 51 5.06 3.38 20.08
C VAL A 51 4.39 2.23 19.35
N THR A 52 3.30 1.73 19.93
CA THR A 52 2.62 0.52 19.43
C THR A 52 1.19 0.78 18.99
N VAL A 53 0.64 1.94 19.34
CA VAL A 53 -0.69 2.42 18.95
C VAL A 53 -0.61 3.91 18.60
N GLY A 54 -1.40 4.33 17.62
CA GLY A 54 -1.54 5.73 17.25
C GLY A 54 -1.15 6.01 15.80
N GLU A 55 -0.76 7.26 15.56
CA GLU A 55 -0.28 7.75 14.27
C GLU A 55 1.17 8.22 14.39
N THR A 56 1.95 8.12 13.30
CA THR A 56 3.38 8.50 13.30
C THR A 56 3.65 9.92 12.80
N GLY A 57 2.61 10.70 12.46
CA GLY A 57 2.78 11.94 11.70
C GLY A 57 3.63 13.00 12.41
N ASP A 58 3.49 13.07 13.73
CA ASP A 58 3.98 14.18 14.54
C ASP A 58 5.17 13.80 15.45
N LEU A 59 5.77 12.64 15.21
CA LEU A 59 6.92 12.12 15.95
C LEU A 59 8.20 12.42 15.16
N ILE A 60 8.66 13.66 15.29
CA ILE A 60 9.85 14.17 14.60
C ILE A 60 11.01 14.37 15.58
N VAL A 61 12.25 14.28 15.06
CA VAL A 61 13.46 14.60 15.81
C VAL A 61 13.40 16.06 16.30
N GLY A 62 13.81 16.29 17.55
CA GLY A 62 13.75 17.61 18.19
C GLY A 62 12.43 17.92 18.92
N LYS A 63 11.40 17.07 18.81
CA LYS A 63 10.19 17.24 19.62
C LYS A 63 10.45 16.88 21.08
N HIS A 64 9.84 17.65 21.98
CA HIS A 64 9.92 17.43 23.42
C HIS A 64 8.79 16.53 23.91
N ALA A 65 9.08 15.79 24.97
CA ALA A 65 8.19 14.87 25.65
C ALA A 65 8.50 14.84 27.14
N ILE A 66 7.59 14.30 27.93
CA ILE A 66 7.78 14.16 29.37
C ILE A 66 7.95 12.69 29.70
N PHE A 67 9.03 12.35 30.37
CA PHE A 67 9.28 11.00 30.88
C PHE A 67 9.14 11.01 32.41
N TYR A 68 8.30 10.12 32.91
CA TYR A 68 8.18 9.86 34.34
C TYR A 68 8.93 8.58 34.66
N ASP A 69 9.90 8.68 35.57
CA ASP A 69 10.63 7.53 36.07
C ASP A 69 9.77 6.72 37.05
N ARG A 70 10.20 5.50 37.38
CA ARG A 70 9.53 4.65 38.37
C ARG A 70 9.59 5.22 39.79
N ASP A 71 10.55 6.11 40.03
CA ASP A 71 10.69 6.88 41.26
C ASP A 71 9.81 8.15 41.29
N GLY A 72 8.98 8.38 40.26
CA GLY A 72 8.09 9.53 40.17
C GLY A 72 8.79 10.84 39.76
N LEU A 73 10.07 10.80 39.43
CA LEU A 73 10.82 11.95 38.93
C LEU A 73 10.43 12.29 37.50
N ASP A 74 10.28 13.58 37.22
CA ASP A 74 10.03 14.13 35.91
C ASP A 74 11.34 14.41 35.17
N TRP A 75 11.36 13.97 33.91
CA TRP A 75 12.44 14.19 32.98
C TRP A 75 11.90 14.84 31.71
N ASP A 76 12.60 15.87 31.27
CA ASP A 76 12.38 16.48 29.96
C ASP A 76 13.11 15.63 28.91
N ALA A 77 12.34 14.99 28.04
CA ALA A 77 12.82 14.06 27.04
C ALA A 77 12.81 14.74 25.66
N THR A 78 13.96 14.81 25.00
CA THR A 78 14.05 15.34 23.62
C THR A 78 14.32 14.21 22.65
N ILE A 79 13.53 14.11 21.58
CA ILE A 79 13.73 13.08 20.56
C ILE A 79 15.02 13.32 19.79
N THR A 80 15.91 12.33 19.78
CA THR A 80 17.18 12.37 19.04
C THR A 80 17.13 11.53 17.77
N LYS A 81 16.44 10.39 17.78
CA LYS A 81 16.32 9.49 16.63
C LYS A 81 14.99 8.77 16.62
N VAL A 82 14.45 8.56 15.42
CA VAL A 82 13.20 7.83 15.20
C VAL A 82 13.48 6.65 14.27
N VAL A 83 12.97 5.47 14.63
CA VAL A 83 13.03 4.27 13.81
C VAL A 83 11.62 3.99 13.28
N ASP A 84 11.44 4.26 11.99
CA ASP A 84 10.14 4.15 11.33
C ASP A 84 9.78 2.70 10.99
N ASN A 85 8.84 2.13 11.74
CA ASN A 85 8.19 0.86 11.46
C ASN A 85 6.64 1.02 11.49
N PRO A 86 5.88 0.19 10.77
CA PRO A 86 4.43 0.33 10.76
C PRO A 86 3.82 0.06 12.14
N ILE A 87 2.98 0.99 12.63
CA ILE A 87 2.25 0.86 13.91
C ILE A 87 0.89 0.17 13.71
N SER A 88 0.22 0.46 12.59
CA SER A 88 -1.08 -0.16 12.28
C SER A 88 -1.25 -0.45 10.79
N ILE A 89 -2.08 -1.44 10.48
CA ILE A 89 -2.41 -1.82 9.09
C ILE A 89 -3.14 -0.67 8.37
N ARG A 90 -4.04 0.03 9.09
CA ARG A 90 -4.78 1.18 8.55
C ARG A 90 -3.85 2.33 8.17
N GLN A 91 -2.82 2.55 8.96
CA GLN A 91 -1.82 3.56 8.65
C GLN A 91 -0.96 3.16 7.45
N ALA A 92 -0.59 1.87 7.34
CA ALA A 92 0.22 1.37 6.24
C ALA A 92 -0.45 1.52 4.88
N PHE A 93 -1.79 1.48 4.83
CA PHE A 93 -2.57 1.77 3.62
C PHE A 93 -2.25 3.16 3.02
N TRP A 94 -2.09 4.18 3.86
CA TRP A 94 -1.79 5.55 3.43
C TRP A 94 -0.29 5.85 3.30
N SER A 95 0.57 4.93 3.74
CA SER A 95 2.03 5.12 3.73
C SER A 95 2.65 5.36 2.34
N PRO A 96 2.27 4.68 1.24
CA PRO A 96 2.86 4.95 -0.07
C PRO A 96 2.52 6.37 -0.56
N TYR A 97 1.29 6.83 -0.34
CA TYR A 97 0.85 8.18 -0.72
C TYR A 97 1.60 9.27 0.06
N ARG A 98 1.80 9.06 1.38
CA ARG A 98 2.56 10.01 2.21
C ARG A 98 4.03 10.09 1.78
N ARG A 99 4.65 8.96 1.41
CA ARG A 99 6.03 8.95 0.89
C ARG A 99 6.13 9.69 -0.44
N MET A 100 5.15 9.50 -1.32
CA MET A 100 5.10 10.20 -2.60
C MET A 100 4.90 11.71 -2.41
N ALA A 101 4.02 12.13 -1.49
CA ALA A 101 3.84 13.54 -1.15
C ALA A 101 5.14 14.18 -0.63
N LYS A 102 5.83 13.53 0.32
CA LYS A 102 7.14 13.98 0.81
C LYS A 102 8.17 14.08 -0.30
N TRP A 103 8.22 13.11 -1.22
CA TRP A 103 9.14 13.16 -2.34
C TRP A 103 8.84 14.33 -3.29
N VAL A 104 7.56 14.64 -3.55
CA VAL A 104 7.16 15.81 -4.34
C VAL A 104 7.54 17.11 -3.63
N GLU A 105 7.31 17.20 -2.31
CA GLU A 105 7.75 18.33 -1.50
C GLU A 105 9.27 18.49 -1.57
N ASP A 106 10.04 17.41 -1.44
CA ASP A 106 11.50 17.43 -1.55
C ASP A 106 11.96 17.90 -2.94
N LEU A 107 11.27 17.51 -4.01
CA LEU A 107 11.57 17.99 -5.37
C LEU A 107 11.27 19.48 -5.53
N ILE A 108 10.16 19.96 -4.98
CA ILE A 108 9.80 21.38 -5.01
C ILE A 108 10.82 22.18 -4.22
N ASN A 109 11.18 21.72 -3.02
CA ASN A 109 12.17 22.34 -2.15
C ASN A 109 13.55 22.37 -2.81
N LYS A 110 13.98 21.27 -3.44
CA LYS A 110 15.25 21.22 -4.20
C LYS A 110 15.23 22.17 -5.40
N ARG A 111 14.13 22.22 -6.16
CA ARG A 111 13.96 23.13 -7.29
C ARG A 111 13.94 24.60 -6.85
N ALA A 112 13.34 24.90 -5.70
CA ALA A 112 13.36 26.23 -5.10
C ALA A 112 14.79 26.61 -4.68
N ALA A 113 15.48 25.74 -3.95
CA ALA A 113 16.87 25.96 -3.53
C ALA A 113 17.84 26.11 -4.72
N GLU A 114 17.67 25.33 -5.79
CA GLU A 114 18.46 25.47 -7.03
C GLU A 114 18.19 26.80 -7.75
N LYS A 115 16.95 27.30 -7.73
CA LYS A 115 16.62 28.62 -8.29
C LYS A 115 17.17 29.74 -7.43
N ASP A 116 17.05 29.67 -6.11
CA ASP A 116 17.62 30.66 -5.20
C ASP A 116 19.14 30.71 -5.31
N ASN A 117 19.81 29.55 -5.44
CA ASN A 117 21.25 29.48 -5.66
C ASN A 117 21.68 30.05 -7.02
N LYS A 118 20.87 29.87 -8.08
CA LYS A 118 21.13 30.49 -9.39
C LYS A 118 20.92 32.00 -9.37
N VAL A 119 19.87 32.49 -8.71
CA VAL A 119 19.63 33.94 -8.55
C VAL A 119 20.73 34.59 -7.71
N MET A 120 21.22 33.92 -6.65
CA MET A 120 22.39 34.36 -5.89
C MET A 120 23.70 34.30 -6.71
N GLY A 121 23.88 33.26 -7.53
CA GLY A 121 25.02 33.14 -8.45
C GLY A 121 25.02 34.21 -9.56
N ASP A 122 23.85 34.51 -10.12
CA ASP A 122 23.63 35.55 -11.12
C ASP A 122 23.79 36.95 -10.51
N ALA A 123 23.35 37.16 -9.27
CA ALA A 123 23.61 38.40 -8.54
C ALA A 123 25.11 38.60 -8.22
N THR A 124 25.82 37.52 -7.86
CA THR A 124 27.26 37.58 -7.57
C THR A 124 28.09 37.82 -8.84
N THR A 125 27.67 37.26 -9.99
CA THR A 125 28.30 37.50 -11.29
C THR A 125 27.95 38.88 -11.87
N GLN A 126 26.74 39.40 -11.66
CA GLN A 126 26.36 40.76 -12.05
C GLN A 126 27.01 41.84 -11.17
N LEU A 127 27.29 41.54 -9.90
CA LEU A 127 28.09 42.41 -9.02
C LEU A 127 29.60 42.32 -9.33
N ALA A 128 30.09 41.19 -9.84
CA ALA A 128 31.48 41.05 -10.32
C ALA A 128 31.70 41.61 -11.74
N ALA A 129 30.64 41.78 -12.54
CA ALA A 129 30.70 42.36 -13.88
C ALA A 129 30.47 43.88 -13.84
N THR A 130 31.38 44.61 -13.20
CA THR A 130 31.61 46.02 -13.55
C THR A 130 32.35 46.06 -14.89
N PRO A 131 31.85 46.74 -15.94
CA PRO A 131 32.37 46.58 -17.29
C PRO A 131 33.70 47.33 -17.48
N ALA A 132 34.74 46.59 -17.88
CA ALA A 132 35.89 47.14 -18.60
C ALA A 132 35.92 46.50 -20.00
N PRO A 133 36.23 47.26 -21.08
CA PRO A 133 35.92 46.85 -22.44
C PRO A 133 36.99 45.96 -23.08
N ALA A 134 36.49 44.93 -23.79
CA ALA A 134 36.92 44.35 -25.06
C ALA A 134 38.39 43.96 -25.33
N GLU A 135 38.57 42.67 -25.65
CA GLU A 135 39.36 42.04 -26.74
C GLU A 135 39.28 40.52 -26.45
N GLY A 136 38.95 39.56 -27.32
CA GLY A 136 39.07 39.39 -28.76
C GLY A 136 39.73 38.01 -28.98
N GLU A 137 38.97 36.91 -29.15
CA GLU A 137 39.58 35.63 -29.56
C GLU A 137 38.61 34.69 -30.32
N ALA A 138 39.18 34.00 -31.31
CA ALA A 138 38.53 33.37 -32.47
C ALA A 138 37.77 32.05 -32.20
N PRO A 139 36.83 31.64 -33.08
CA PRO A 139 36.05 30.43 -32.88
C PRO A 139 36.85 29.17 -33.20
N LYS A 140 36.93 28.27 -32.22
CA LYS A 140 37.52 26.92 -32.36
C LYS A 140 36.63 26.04 -33.23
N ALA A 141 37.25 25.38 -34.21
CA ALA A 141 36.63 24.51 -35.20
C ALA A 141 35.64 23.49 -34.60
N ALA A 142 34.44 23.45 -35.18
CA ALA A 142 33.39 22.49 -34.85
C ALA A 142 33.82 21.08 -35.26
N GLN A 143 33.86 20.16 -34.30
CA GLN A 143 33.94 18.73 -34.55
C GLN A 143 32.76 18.29 -35.45
N PRO A 144 32.94 17.36 -36.39
CA PRO A 144 31.86 16.87 -37.23
C PRO A 144 30.73 16.30 -36.34
N PHE A 145 29.58 16.95 -36.36
CA PHE A 145 28.40 16.49 -35.65
C PHE A 145 27.96 15.18 -36.33
N ASP A 146 28.12 14.06 -35.63
CA ASP A 146 27.97 12.72 -36.19
C ASP A 146 26.46 12.38 -36.32
N ILE A 147 25.82 12.95 -37.34
CA ILE A 147 24.37 12.95 -37.57
C ILE A 147 23.79 11.53 -37.56
N ALA A 148 24.54 10.51 -37.98
CA ALA A 148 24.08 9.11 -37.93
C ALA A 148 23.98 8.59 -36.49
N LYS A 149 24.93 8.96 -35.63
CA LYS A 149 24.94 8.59 -34.21
C LYS A 149 23.85 9.32 -33.44
N PHE A 150 23.63 10.61 -33.77
CA PHE A 150 22.51 11.39 -33.23
C PHE A 150 21.16 10.91 -33.76
N ALA A 151 21.03 10.58 -35.05
CA ALA A 151 19.80 10.06 -35.63
C ALA A 151 19.39 8.72 -34.99
N GLY A 152 20.35 7.84 -34.70
CA GLY A 152 20.08 6.59 -33.95
C GLY A 152 19.56 6.85 -32.53
N ILE A 153 20.15 7.82 -31.83
CA ILE A 153 19.72 8.22 -30.47
C ILE A 153 18.35 8.91 -30.51
N PHE A 154 18.12 9.82 -31.46
CA PHE A 154 16.83 10.50 -31.64
C PHE A 154 15.73 9.55 -32.13
N ALA A 155 16.05 8.54 -32.94
CA ALA A 155 15.11 7.48 -33.33
C ALA A 155 14.76 6.58 -32.15
N ALA A 156 15.74 6.21 -31.32
CA ALA A 156 15.49 5.42 -30.11
C ALA A 156 14.65 6.21 -29.08
N ILE A 157 14.97 7.49 -28.86
CA ILE A 157 14.19 8.38 -27.98
C ILE A 157 12.80 8.63 -28.57
N GLY A 158 12.69 8.84 -29.88
CA GLY A 158 11.42 9.05 -30.59
C GLY A 158 10.51 7.82 -30.55
N MET A 159 11.07 6.61 -30.73
CA MET A 159 10.33 5.36 -30.55
C MET A 159 9.96 5.11 -29.09
N ALA A 160 10.83 5.41 -28.14
CA ALA A 160 10.52 5.28 -26.71
C ALA A 160 9.38 6.23 -26.29
N LEU A 161 9.44 7.49 -26.69
CA LEU A 161 8.37 8.47 -26.46
C LEU A 161 7.09 8.10 -27.22
N GLY A 162 7.21 7.58 -28.44
CA GLY A 162 6.09 7.07 -29.23
C GLY A 162 5.38 5.91 -28.56
N MET A 163 6.13 4.94 -28.01
CA MET A 163 5.58 3.81 -27.25
C MET A 163 4.94 4.24 -25.92
N ILE A 164 5.52 5.24 -25.23
CA ILE A 164 4.90 5.85 -24.04
C ILE A 164 3.59 6.56 -24.44
N GLY A 165 3.60 7.27 -25.58
CA GLY A 165 2.42 7.93 -26.13
C GLY A 165 1.30 6.94 -26.47
N THR A 166 1.60 5.83 -27.15
CA THR A 166 0.61 4.79 -27.47
C THR A 166 0.12 4.07 -26.22
N ALA A 167 0.97 3.84 -25.23
CA ALA A 167 0.57 3.30 -23.93
C ALA A 167 -0.36 4.25 -23.15
N LEU A 168 -0.13 5.56 -23.18
CA LEU A 168 -1.03 6.53 -22.55
C LEU A 168 -2.37 6.62 -23.27
N VAL A 169 -2.38 6.57 -24.61
CA VAL A 169 -3.61 6.56 -25.41
C VAL A 169 -4.41 5.27 -25.19
N SER A 170 -3.76 4.11 -25.07
CA SER A 170 -4.46 2.85 -24.81
C SER A 170 -5.09 2.82 -23.41
N VAL A 171 -4.39 3.37 -22.40
CA VAL A 171 -4.94 3.58 -21.05
C VAL A 171 -6.13 4.54 -21.10
N ALA A 172 -6.01 5.69 -21.78
CA ALA A 172 -7.09 6.67 -21.89
C ALA A 172 -8.33 6.10 -22.59
N LYS A 173 -8.14 5.34 -23.68
CA LYS A 173 -9.24 4.63 -24.37
C LYS A 173 -9.89 3.59 -23.46
N GLY A 174 -9.11 2.86 -22.66
CA GLY A 174 -9.61 1.94 -21.65
C GLY A 174 -10.49 2.65 -20.61
N PHE A 175 -10.11 3.84 -20.15
CA PHE A 175 -10.95 4.61 -19.21
C PHE A 175 -12.23 5.18 -19.84
N VAL A 176 -12.21 5.54 -21.13
CA VAL A 176 -13.40 6.08 -21.84
C VAL A 176 -14.39 4.98 -22.21
N SER A 177 -13.93 3.75 -22.48
CA SER A 177 -14.83 2.61 -22.75
C SER A 177 -15.50 2.04 -21.50
N LEU A 178 -15.09 2.49 -20.31
CA LEU A 178 -15.61 2.01 -19.05
C LEU A 178 -16.90 2.75 -18.67
N THR A 179 -17.92 1.99 -18.26
CA THR A 179 -19.09 2.57 -17.60
C THR A 179 -18.68 3.29 -16.32
N TRP A 180 -19.38 4.36 -15.93
CA TRP A 180 -18.97 5.21 -14.80
C TRP A 180 -18.72 4.44 -13.48
N TRP A 181 -19.49 3.37 -13.21
CA TRP A 181 -19.27 2.48 -12.08
C TRP A 181 -18.00 1.62 -12.21
N GLN A 182 -17.68 1.12 -13.41
CA GLN A 182 -16.42 0.42 -13.66
C GLN A 182 -15.22 1.36 -13.46
N GLY A 183 -15.36 2.64 -13.80
CA GLY A 183 -14.34 3.66 -13.51
C GLY A 183 -14.00 3.75 -12.03
N ILE A 184 -15.01 3.73 -11.15
CA ILE A 184 -14.81 3.70 -9.68
C ILE A 184 -14.09 2.42 -9.24
N LEU A 185 -14.46 1.26 -9.79
CA LEU A 185 -13.80 -0.02 -9.49
C LEU A 185 -12.34 -0.04 -9.93
N VAL A 186 -12.01 0.53 -11.09
CA VAL A 186 -10.62 0.64 -11.55
C VAL A 186 -9.81 1.55 -10.64
N VAL A 187 -10.37 2.69 -10.23
CA VAL A 187 -9.71 3.58 -9.25
C VAL A 187 -9.47 2.85 -7.93
N LEU A 188 -10.47 2.12 -7.42
CA LEU A 188 -10.32 1.32 -6.20
C LEU A 188 -9.29 0.20 -6.36
N GLY A 189 -9.26 -0.46 -7.52
CA GLY A 189 -8.30 -1.51 -7.85
C GLY A 189 -6.87 -1.00 -7.91
N ILE A 190 -6.63 0.15 -8.56
CA ILE A 190 -5.33 0.83 -8.58
C ILE A 190 -4.91 1.22 -7.16
N LEU A 191 -5.86 1.77 -6.40
CA LEU A 191 -5.62 2.17 -5.01
C LEU A 191 -5.19 0.96 -4.17
N LEU A 192 -5.88 -0.17 -4.30
CA LEU A 192 -5.55 -1.41 -3.61
C LEU A 192 -4.25 -2.05 -4.12
N LEU A 193 -3.93 -1.93 -5.41
CA LEU A 193 -2.68 -2.41 -6.01
C LEU A 193 -1.47 -1.68 -5.41
N ILE A 194 -1.58 -0.37 -5.22
CA ILE A 194 -0.53 0.46 -4.61
C ILE A 194 -0.46 0.23 -3.09
N SER A 195 -1.61 0.17 -2.41
CA SER A 195 -1.67 0.05 -0.95
C SER A 195 -1.48 -1.38 -0.43
N GLY A 196 -1.84 -2.38 -1.23
CA GLY A 196 -1.89 -3.80 -0.87
C GLY A 196 -0.54 -4.34 -0.39
N PRO A 197 0.57 -4.16 -1.15
CA PRO A 197 1.90 -4.58 -0.70
C PRO A 197 2.30 -3.94 0.63
N SER A 198 1.96 -2.66 0.82
CA SER A 198 2.27 -1.93 2.06
C SER A 198 1.50 -2.49 3.26
N MET A 199 0.23 -2.86 3.08
CA MET A 199 -0.58 -3.50 4.12
C MET A 199 -0.06 -4.90 4.48
N ILE A 200 0.32 -5.71 3.49
CA ILE A 200 0.88 -7.06 3.70
C ILE A 200 2.19 -6.96 4.49
N MET A 201 3.08 -6.05 4.09
CA MET A 201 4.34 -5.81 4.79
C MET A 201 4.11 -5.34 6.22
N ALA A 202 3.14 -4.45 6.45
CA ALA A 202 2.78 -4.02 7.80
C ALA A 202 2.20 -5.16 8.64
N TRP A 203 1.34 -5.99 8.06
CA TRP A 203 0.78 -7.16 8.75
C TRP A 203 1.87 -8.17 9.15
N LEU A 204 2.84 -8.44 8.27
CA LEU A 204 3.98 -9.30 8.56
C LEU A 204 4.86 -8.71 9.67
N LYS A 205 5.18 -7.42 9.60
CA LYS A 205 5.98 -6.73 10.63
C LYS A 205 5.27 -6.71 11.99
N LEU A 206 3.97 -6.43 12.02
CA LEU A 206 3.19 -6.37 13.27
C LEU A 206 3.09 -7.71 13.99
N ARG A 207 3.02 -8.83 13.25
CA ARG A 207 3.07 -10.19 13.83
C ARG A 207 4.45 -10.62 14.29
N LYS A 208 5.52 -10.05 13.72
CA LYS A 208 6.91 -10.40 14.03
C LYS A 208 7.59 -9.43 15.01
N ARG A 209 6.86 -8.49 15.62
CA ARG A 209 7.43 -7.54 16.58
C ARG A 209 8.09 -8.29 17.74
N ASN A 210 9.35 -8.00 18.01
CA ASN A 210 10.14 -8.71 19.00
C ASN A 210 10.98 -7.72 19.82
N LEU A 211 10.91 -7.82 21.15
CA LEU A 211 11.64 -6.97 22.08
C LEU A 211 13.07 -7.48 22.33
N SER A 212 13.37 -8.75 22.02
CA SER A 212 14.66 -9.38 22.32
C SER A 212 15.85 -8.68 21.67
N PRO A 213 15.80 -8.22 20.40
CA PRO A 213 16.88 -7.43 19.80
C PRO A 213 17.22 -6.16 20.59
N LEU A 214 16.23 -5.50 21.20
CA LEU A 214 16.42 -4.29 21.99
C LEU A 214 17.00 -4.57 23.37
N LEU A 215 16.62 -5.70 23.98
CA LEU A 215 17.19 -6.14 25.25
C LEU A 215 18.63 -6.61 25.07
N ASN A 216 18.92 -7.35 23.99
CA ASN A 216 20.27 -7.80 23.66
C ASN A 216 21.19 -6.60 23.36
N ALA A 217 20.68 -5.55 22.72
CA ALA A 217 21.42 -4.29 22.53
C ALA A 217 21.71 -3.55 23.85
N ASN A 218 20.95 -3.82 24.91
CA ASN A 218 21.23 -3.33 26.27
C ASN A 218 22.16 -4.26 27.07
N GLY A 219 22.72 -5.30 26.45
CA GLY A 219 23.62 -6.26 27.11
C GLY A 219 22.89 -7.34 27.90
N TRP A 220 21.58 -7.51 27.72
CA TRP A 220 20.84 -8.60 28.35
C TRP A 220 21.02 -9.88 27.53
N ALA A 221 21.15 -11.02 28.19
CA ALA A 221 21.27 -12.31 27.52
C ALA A 221 19.88 -12.94 27.28
N VAL A 222 19.10 -12.37 26.36
CA VAL A 222 17.74 -12.86 26.05
C VAL A 222 17.75 -13.69 24.77
N ASN A 223 17.68 -15.02 24.94
CA ASN A 223 17.67 -15.98 23.83
C ASN A 223 16.25 -16.37 23.35
N ALA A 224 15.22 -16.05 24.13
CA ALA A 224 13.83 -16.31 23.75
C ALA A 224 13.27 -15.17 22.90
N ALA A 225 12.37 -15.46 21.96
CA ALA A 225 11.64 -14.43 21.22
C ALA A 225 10.55 -13.80 22.10
N SER A 226 10.75 -12.55 22.51
CA SER A 226 9.79 -11.79 23.32
C SER A 226 8.84 -11.02 22.39
N ILE A 227 7.88 -11.76 21.84
CA ILE A 227 6.98 -11.26 20.80
C ILE A 227 5.95 -10.29 21.40
N VAL A 228 5.82 -9.11 20.79
CA VAL A 228 4.81 -8.10 21.16
C VAL A 228 3.60 -8.23 20.23
N ASN A 229 2.65 -9.07 20.63
CA ASN A 229 1.39 -9.27 19.91
C ASN A 229 0.57 -7.97 19.80
N ILE A 230 -0.34 -7.88 18.83
CA ILE A 230 -1.21 -6.70 18.63
C ILE A 230 -2.01 -6.32 19.87
N PRO A 231 -2.77 -7.23 20.54
CA PRO A 231 -3.50 -6.88 21.76
C PRO A 231 -2.60 -6.46 22.91
N PHE A 232 -1.42 -7.08 23.06
CA PHE A 232 -0.45 -6.67 24.06
C PHE A 232 0.17 -5.31 23.73
N GLY A 233 0.49 -5.05 22.46
CA GLY A 233 0.89 -3.72 22.02
C GLY A 233 -0.18 -2.67 22.33
N ALA A 234 -1.47 -3.02 22.23
CA ALA A 234 -2.54 -2.08 22.55
C ALA A 234 -2.50 -1.59 24.02
N THR A 235 -1.91 -2.34 24.94
CA THR A 235 -1.74 -1.93 26.35
C THR A 235 -0.44 -1.17 26.62
N LEU A 236 0.50 -1.15 25.66
CA LEU A 236 1.79 -0.49 25.82
C LEU A 236 1.77 0.98 25.37
N THR A 237 0.71 1.39 24.67
CA THR A 237 0.54 2.78 24.26
C THR A 237 -0.93 3.18 24.37
N ASP A 238 -1.22 4.05 25.32
CA ASP A 238 -2.56 4.64 25.45
C ASP A 238 -2.65 5.91 24.62
N VAL A 239 -3.74 6.05 23.87
CA VAL A 239 -4.06 7.28 23.14
C VAL A 239 -5.06 8.07 23.98
N ALA A 240 -4.81 9.36 24.16
CA ALA A 240 -5.69 10.25 24.89
C ALA A 240 -7.08 10.24 24.25
N LYS A 241 -8.08 9.86 25.05
CA LYS A 241 -9.49 9.97 24.68
C LYS A 241 -10.01 11.22 25.33
N PHE A 242 -10.44 12.19 24.52
CA PHE A 242 -11.11 13.36 25.06
C PHE A 242 -12.39 12.92 25.77
N PRO A 243 -12.65 13.42 27.00
CA PRO A 243 -13.93 13.17 27.64
C PRO A 243 -15.04 13.75 26.76
N LEU A 244 -16.18 13.06 26.70
CA LEU A 244 -17.37 13.52 25.97
C LEU A 244 -18.02 14.68 26.73
N VAL A 245 -17.35 15.82 26.78
CA VAL A 245 -17.95 17.06 27.29
C VAL A 245 -18.86 17.62 26.21
N LYS A 246 -20.16 17.75 26.52
CA LYS A 246 -21.16 18.41 25.66
C LYS A 246 -20.99 19.94 25.69
N LEU A 247 -19.76 20.44 25.59
CA LEU A 247 -19.54 21.84 25.27
C LEU A 247 -19.61 21.98 23.76
N LYS A 248 -20.53 22.82 23.28
CA LYS A 248 -20.62 23.17 21.87
C LYS A 248 -19.47 24.10 21.54
N ASP A 249 -18.34 23.53 21.12
CA ASP A 249 -17.17 24.30 20.71
C ASP A 249 -17.53 25.17 19.48
N PRO A 250 -17.46 26.51 19.59
CA PRO A 250 -17.77 27.42 18.50
C PRO A 250 -16.78 27.33 17.32
N TYR A 251 -15.60 26.74 17.51
CA TYR A 251 -14.57 26.56 16.48
C TYR A 251 -14.37 25.11 16.05
N ALA A 252 -15.17 24.17 16.57
CA ALA A 252 -15.09 22.78 16.12
C ALA A 252 -15.45 22.70 14.64
N LYS A 253 -14.48 22.32 13.80
CA LYS A 253 -14.72 21.99 12.40
C LYS A 253 -15.79 20.90 12.36
N LYS A 254 -16.91 21.15 11.67
CA LYS A 254 -17.94 20.14 11.43
C LYS A 254 -17.30 18.95 10.71
N GLY A 255 -17.02 17.89 11.45
CA GLY A 255 -16.63 16.61 10.87
C GLY A 255 -17.78 16.05 10.03
N LEU A 256 -17.49 15.04 9.20
CA LEU A 256 -18.55 14.33 8.48
C LEU A 256 -19.59 13.82 9.48
N SER A 257 -20.86 14.13 9.21
CA SER A 257 -21.98 13.66 10.01
C SER A 257 -21.95 12.13 10.09
N LEU A 258 -22.47 11.56 11.18
CA LEU A 258 -22.48 10.11 11.36
C LEU A 258 -23.18 9.42 10.17
N GLY A 259 -24.26 10.03 9.65
CA GLY A 259 -24.96 9.57 8.46
C GLY A 259 -24.09 9.56 7.19
N ALA A 260 -23.26 10.59 6.98
CA ALA A 260 -22.32 10.61 5.87
C ALA A 260 -21.25 9.52 6.00
N LYS A 261 -20.74 9.27 7.22
CA LYS A 261 -19.80 8.16 7.47
C LYS A 261 -20.44 6.81 7.19
N ILE A 262 -21.67 6.59 7.64
CA ILE A 262 -22.40 5.34 7.42
C ILE A 262 -22.70 5.16 5.93
N ALA A 263 -23.18 6.20 5.24
CA ALA A 263 -23.44 6.17 3.80
C ALA A 263 -22.18 5.86 2.97
N ILE A 264 -21.05 6.48 3.30
CA ILE A 264 -19.76 6.18 2.66
C ILE A 264 -19.36 4.72 2.94
N THR A 265 -19.52 4.25 4.17
CA THR A 265 -19.18 2.86 4.53
C THR A 265 -20.05 1.86 3.77
N ILE A 266 -21.36 2.11 3.67
CA ILE A 266 -22.30 1.28 2.91
C ILE A 266 -22.00 1.34 1.42
N ALA A 267 -21.68 2.52 0.88
CA ALA A 267 -21.30 2.66 -0.53
C ALA A 267 -20.04 1.86 -0.85
N VAL A 268 -19.02 1.91 0.01
CA VAL A 268 -17.79 1.11 -0.14
C VAL A 268 -18.10 -0.39 -0.07
N ILE A 269 -18.93 -0.83 0.87
CA ILE A 269 -19.34 -2.24 0.98
C ILE A 269 -20.13 -2.68 -0.27
N ALA A 270 -21.07 -1.87 -0.74
CA ALA A 270 -21.86 -2.14 -1.94
C ALA A 270 -20.98 -2.25 -3.19
N VAL A 271 -19.98 -1.38 -3.33
CA VAL A 271 -18.99 -1.44 -4.43
C VAL A 271 -18.14 -2.71 -4.35
N ILE A 272 -17.73 -3.14 -3.15
CA ILE A 272 -16.98 -4.39 -2.96
C ILE A 272 -17.86 -5.61 -3.29
N CYS A 273 -19.10 -5.66 -2.79
CA CYS A 273 -20.04 -6.74 -3.08
C CYS A 273 -20.39 -6.82 -4.57
N CYS A 274 -20.61 -5.68 -5.22
CA CYS A 274 -20.90 -5.60 -6.66
C CYS A 274 -19.67 -6.01 -7.49
N GLY A 275 -18.46 -5.60 -7.08
CA GLY A 275 -17.20 -6.03 -7.70
C GLY A 275 -16.95 -7.54 -7.56
N LEU A 276 -17.29 -8.14 -6.41
CA LEU A 276 -17.22 -9.59 -6.19
C LEU A 276 -18.26 -10.36 -7.02
N TRP A 277 -19.44 -9.77 -7.23
CA TRP A 277 -20.52 -10.33 -8.04
C TRP A 277 -20.20 -10.25 -9.55
N LEU A 278 -19.75 -9.09 -10.06
CA LEU A 278 -19.35 -8.93 -11.47
C LEU A 278 -18.03 -9.64 -11.81
N GLY A 279 -17.10 -9.76 -10.85
CA GLY A 279 -15.84 -10.48 -11.04
C GLY A 279 -16.02 -12.01 -11.16
N ASN A 280 -17.25 -12.52 -10.96
CA ASN A 280 -17.57 -13.95 -10.94
C ASN A 280 -16.67 -14.73 -9.95
N ILE A 281 -16.08 -14.06 -8.95
CA ILE A 281 -15.09 -14.66 -8.03
C ILE A 281 -15.78 -15.62 -7.07
N CYS A 282 -17.00 -15.29 -6.63
CA CYS A 282 -17.81 -16.23 -5.84
C CYS A 282 -18.13 -17.51 -6.63
N TYR A 283 -18.45 -17.39 -7.92
CA TYR A 283 -18.75 -18.55 -8.79
C TYR A 283 -17.49 -19.34 -9.17
N ARG A 284 -16.35 -18.65 -9.34
CA ARG A 284 -15.04 -19.28 -9.56
C ARG A 284 -14.47 -19.93 -8.31
N MET A 285 -14.75 -19.41 -7.11
CA MET A 285 -14.42 -20.07 -5.84
C MET A 285 -15.30 -21.30 -5.60
N THR A 286 -16.62 -21.22 -5.84
CA THR A 286 -17.50 -22.40 -5.75
C THR A 286 -17.17 -23.46 -6.81
N GLN A 287 -16.75 -23.08 -8.03
CA GLN A 287 -16.23 -24.05 -9.01
C GLN A 287 -14.84 -24.59 -8.65
N ALA A 288 -13.96 -23.77 -8.07
CA ALA A 288 -12.65 -24.23 -7.60
C ALA A 288 -12.76 -25.23 -6.44
N GLU A 289 -13.79 -25.09 -5.58
CA GLU A 289 -14.19 -26.10 -4.59
C GLU A 289 -14.74 -27.37 -5.27
N ALA A 290 -15.60 -27.20 -6.29
CA ALA A 290 -16.19 -28.32 -7.05
C ALA A 290 -15.16 -29.12 -7.89
N LEU A 291 -14.02 -28.54 -8.23
CA LEU A 291 -12.90 -29.19 -8.91
C LEU A 291 -11.84 -29.74 -7.93
N ARG A 292 -11.97 -29.49 -6.62
CA ARG A 292 -10.99 -29.88 -5.60
C ARG A 292 -11.35 -31.10 -4.77
N SER A 293 -12.46 -31.79 -5.02
CA SER A 293 -12.72 -33.09 -4.40
C SER A 293 -11.95 -34.18 -5.16
N PRO A 294 -10.78 -34.67 -4.68
CA PRO A 294 -10.01 -35.68 -5.39
C PRO A 294 -10.53 -37.10 -5.11
N LEU A 295 -11.68 -37.23 -4.46
CA LEU A 295 -12.15 -38.52 -3.90
C LEU A 295 -13.31 -39.15 -4.64
N PHE A 296 -13.96 -38.45 -5.57
CA PHE A 296 -15.06 -39.02 -6.35
C PHE A 296 -15.01 -38.53 -7.79
N PRO A 297 -14.44 -39.30 -8.74
CA PRO A 297 -14.69 -39.10 -10.14
C PRO A 297 -16.20 -39.16 -10.37
N LYS A 298 -16.76 -38.14 -11.04
CA LYS A 298 -18.11 -38.26 -11.58
C LYS A 298 -18.06 -39.33 -12.65
N GLU A 299 -18.62 -40.48 -12.32
CA GLU A 299 -18.88 -41.57 -13.25
C GLU A 299 -19.65 -40.99 -14.43
N GLN A 300 -19.05 -41.08 -15.62
CA GLN A 300 -19.74 -40.78 -16.87
C GLN A 300 -20.85 -41.82 -16.96
N VAL A 301 -22.09 -41.38 -16.77
CA VAL A 301 -23.26 -42.19 -17.11
C VAL A 301 -23.21 -42.33 -18.63
N GLU A 302 -22.75 -43.50 -19.09
CA GLU A 302 -22.99 -43.97 -20.45
C GLU A 302 -24.49 -43.93 -20.70
N GLU A 303 -24.88 -43.10 -21.67
CA GLU A 303 -26.22 -43.10 -22.24
C GLU A 303 -26.46 -44.50 -22.81
N PRO A 304 -27.50 -45.24 -22.38
CA PRO A 304 -27.70 -46.59 -22.84
C PRO A 304 -27.92 -46.56 -24.35
N ALA A 305 -27.12 -47.38 -25.05
CA ALA A 305 -27.18 -47.58 -26.48
C ALA A 305 -28.64 -47.69 -26.95
N GLU A 306 -29.00 -46.80 -27.87
CA GLU A 306 -30.24 -46.85 -28.62
C GLU A 306 -30.32 -48.24 -29.28
N ILE A 307 -31.21 -49.08 -28.75
CA ILE A 307 -31.51 -50.37 -29.34
C ILE A 307 -32.22 -50.05 -30.65
N THR A 308 -31.50 -50.15 -31.76
CA THR A 308 -32.09 -50.18 -33.09
C THR A 308 -33.08 -51.34 -33.12
N ALA A 309 -34.36 -51.03 -32.96
CA ALA A 309 -35.44 -51.95 -33.22
C ALA A 309 -35.38 -52.27 -34.72
N GLU A 310 -34.83 -53.43 -35.03
CA GLU A 310 -34.90 -54.06 -36.33
C GLU A 310 -36.39 -54.23 -36.67
N GLU A 311 -36.84 -53.44 -37.65
CA GLU A 311 -38.15 -53.50 -38.28
C GLU A 311 -38.33 -54.89 -38.89
N PRO A 312 -39.28 -55.74 -38.41
CA PRO A 312 -39.59 -56.96 -39.12
C PRO A 312 -40.33 -56.58 -40.41
N ALA A 313 -39.82 -57.11 -41.53
CA ALA A 313 -40.35 -56.96 -42.88
C ALA A 313 -41.89 -57.13 -42.94
N PRO A 314 -42.59 -56.36 -43.78
CA PRO A 314 -44.03 -56.48 -43.92
C PRO A 314 -44.37 -57.87 -44.48
N ALA A 315 -45.27 -58.56 -43.78
CA ALA A 315 -45.88 -59.80 -44.25
C ALA A 315 -46.64 -59.55 -45.57
N GLU A 316 -46.40 -60.41 -46.56
CA GLU A 316 -47.17 -60.49 -47.79
C GLU A 316 -48.66 -60.69 -47.46
N GLU A 317 -49.47 -59.67 -47.75
CA GLU A 317 -50.92 -59.79 -47.75
C GLU A 317 -51.34 -60.40 -49.09
N GLU A 318 -51.64 -61.68 -49.05
CA GLU A 318 -52.14 -62.50 -50.16
C GLU A 318 -53.54 -62.00 -50.57
N VAL A 319 -53.60 -61.11 -51.55
CA VAL A 319 -54.86 -60.65 -52.17
C VAL A 319 -55.35 -61.73 -53.14
N ILE A 320 -56.30 -62.54 -52.69
CA ILE A 320 -57.10 -63.43 -53.54
C ILE A 320 -58.21 -62.57 -54.20
N PRO A 321 -58.25 -62.44 -55.54
CA PRO A 321 -59.39 -61.83 -56.21
C PRO A 321 -60.52 -62.86 -56.38
N ALA A 322 -61.74 -62.41 -56.09
CA ALA A 322 -62.97 -63.16 -56.27
C ALA A 322 -63.19 -63.64 -57.72
N GLU A 323 -63.71 -64.85 -57.86
CA GLU A 323 -64.21 -65.47 -59.09
C GLU A 323 -65.17 -64.55 -59.87
N PRO A 324 -65.12 -64.56 -61.22
CA PRO A 324 -66.30 -64.32 -62.04
C PRO A 324 -67.03 -65.64 -62.34
N GLU A 325 -68.33 -65.62 -62.06
CA GLU A 325 -69.34 -66.59 -62.46
C GLU A 325 -69.38 -66.83 -63.99
N THR A 326 -69.47 -68.11 -64.36
CA THR A 326 -70.30 -68.68 -65.45
C THR A 326 -69.92 -68.56 -66.93
N ALA A 327 -70.35 -69.63 -67.63
CA ALA A 327 -70.62 -69.81 -69.06
C ALA A 327 -69.46 -70.41 -69.88
N SER A 328 -69.37 -71.74 -70.06
CA SER A 328 -70.23 -72.66 -70.84
C SER A 328 -69.83 -72.80 -72.31
N GLU A 329 -69.66 -74.07 -72.68
CA GLU A 329 -69.96 -74.70 -73.98
C GLU A 329 -68.88 -74.86 -75.07
N SER A 330 -68.83 -76.13 -75.49
CA SER A 330 -68.42 -76.76 -76.76
C SER A 330 -66.95 -77.03 -77.04
#